data_AF-A0A7C2NQ06-F1
#
_entry.id   AF-A0A7C2NQ06-F1
#
_cell.length_a   1.000
_cell.length_b   1.000
_cell.length_c   1.000
_cell.angle_alpha   90.00
_cell.angle_beta   90.00
_cell.angle_gamma   90.00
#
_symmetry.space_group_name_H-M   'P 1'
#
loop_
_entity.id
_entity.type
_entity.pdbx_description
1 polymer ?
#
loop_
_entity_poly.entity_id
_entity_poly.type
_entity_poly.pdbx_seq_one_letter_code
_entity_poly.pdbx_strand_id
1 'polypeptide(L)' 'LMGKGKWASKDKLRIVLEGMKGEVNISQLCSHYGISQTLYYRWRDQLLEDGAAEMILLIG' A
#
# COMPACT_ATOMS: atom_id res chain seq x y z
N LEU A 1 0.07 -1.47 -20.58
CA LEU A 1 0.63 -2.45 -19.63
C LEU A 1 1.81 -1.82 -18.91
N MET A 2 1.62 -1.37 -17.67
CA MET A 2 2.65 -0.68 -16.91
C MET A 2 3.54 -1.70 -16.18
N GLY A 3 4.75 -1.92 -16.69
CA GLY A 3 5.72 -2.87 -16.14
C GLY A 3 6.25 -2.47 -14.75
N LYS A 4 6.80 -3.47 -14.06
CA LYS A 4 7.44 -3.39 -12.74
C LYS A 4 8.46 -2.24 -12.73
N GLY A 5 8.08 -1.07 -12.19
CA GLY A 5 8.95 0.11 -12.13
C GLY A 5 8.23 1.47 -12.10
N LYS A 6 6.91 1.53 -12.31
CA LYS A 6 6.20 2.82 -12.49
C LYS A 6 5.72 3.56 -11.23
N TRP A 7 5.83 2.98 -10.03
CA TRP A 7 5.30 3.60 -8.81
C TRP A 7 6.43 4.03 -7.88
N ALA A 8 6.53 5.33 -7.61
CA ALA A 8 7.44 5.84 -6.57
C ALA A 8 6.95 5.38 -5.18
N SER A 9 7.88 5.23 -4.22
CA SER A 9 7.54 4.79 -2.86
C SER A 9 6.48 5.67 -2.20
N LYS A 10 6.52 6.99 -2.49
CA LYS A 10 5.52 7.96 -2.01
C LYS A 10 4.11 7.68 -2.55
N ASP A 11 3.99 7.30 -3.82
CA ASP A 11 2.70 7.01 -4.44
C ASP A 11 2.11 5.71 -3.88
N LYS A 12 2.95 4.68 -3.71
CA LYS A 12 2.54 3.43 -3.06
C LYS A 12 1.99 3.69 -1.66
N LEU A 13 2.72 4.47 -0.85
CA LEU A 13 2.31 4.83 0.50
C LEU A 13 0.96 5.57 0.49
N ARG A 14 0.80 6.56 -0.38
CA ARG A 14 -0.47 7.31 -0.51
C ARG A 14 -1.65 6.39 -0.79
N ILE A 15 -1.51 5.49 -1.77
CA ILE A 15 -2.57 4.56 -2.17
C ILE A 15 -2.92 3.61 -1.03
N VAL A 16 -1.91 3.06 -0.34
CA VAL A 16 -2.12 2.16 0.80
C VAL A 16 -2.87 2.89 1.92
N LEU A 17 -2.44 4.10 2.29
CA LEU A 17 -3.09 4.88 3.35
C LEU A 17 -4.53 5.26 2.99
N GLU A 18 -4.82 5.59 1.73
CA GLU A 18 -6.18 5.86 1.26
C GLU A 18 -7.10 4.65 1.43
N GLY A 19 -6.62 3.45 1.06
CA GLY A 19 -7.38 2.21 1.27
C GLY A 19 -7.52 1.82 2.74
N MET A 20 -6.52 2.10 3.58
CA MET A 20 -6.56 1.82 5.03
C MET A 20 -7.55 2.71 5.79
N LYS A 21 -7.86 3.91 5.30
CA LYS A 21 -8.90 4.77 5.89
C LYS A 21 -10.29 4.13 5.86
N GLY A 22 -10.54 3.19 4.94
CA GLY A 22 -11.80 2.46 4.83
C GLY A 22 -12.97 3.28 4.25
N GLU A 23 -12.71 4.50 3.79
CA GLU A 23 -13.72 5.40 3.20
C GLU A 23 -14.10 5.01 1.76
N VAL A 24 -13.24 4.23 1.09
CA VAL A 24 -13.42 3.79 -0.29
C VAL A 24 -13.32 2.27 -0.40
N ASN A 25 -14.06 1.68 -1.33
CA ASN A 25 -13.94 0.25 -1.61
C ASN A 25 -12.59 -0.03 -2.31
N ILE A 26 -11.85 -1.05 -1.83
CA ILE A 26 -10.53 -1.40 -2.38
C ILE A 26 -10.58 -1.70 -3.88
N SER A 27 -11.67 -2.30 -4.39
CA SER A 27 -11.83 -2.56 -5.82
C SER A 27 -11.90 -1.27 -6.64
N GLN A 28 -12.67 -0.28 -6.17
CA GLN A 28 -12.79 1.03 -6.82
C GLN A 28 -11.46 1.81 -6.76
N LEU A 29 -10.80 1.78 -5.60
CA LEU A 29 -9.49 2.39 -5.41
C LEU A 29 -8.46 1.79 -6.39
N CYS A 30 -8.41 0.46 -6.49
CA CYS A 30 -7.50 -0.23 -7.39
C CYS A 30 -7.79 0.10 -8.86
N SER A 31 -9.06 0.17 -9.26
CA SER A 31 -9.46 0.59 -10.60
C SER A 31 -9.06 2.04 -10.91
N HIS A 32 -9.23 2.97 -9.96
CA HIS A 32 -8.85 4.37 -10.12
C HIS A 32 -7.36 4.54 -10.39
N TYR A 33 -6.53 3.85 -9.61
CA TYR A 33 -5.07 3.91 -9.76
C TYR A 33 -4.51 2.94 -10.82
N GLY A 34 -5.35 2.11 -11.45
CA GLY A 34 -4.92 1.16 -12.48
C GLY A 34 -4.01 0.05 -11.94
N ILE A 35 -4.22 -0.37 -10.69
CA ILE A 35 -3.48 -1.46 -10.03
C ILE A 35 -4.40 -2.66 -9.77
N SER A 36 -3.81 -3.83 -9.55
CA SER A 36 -4.58 -4.99 -9.07
C SER A 36 -4.76 -4.93 -7.55
N GLN A 37 -5.84 -5.51 -7.05
CA GLN A 37 -6.07 -5.64 -5.60
C GLN A 37 -4.95 -6.45 -4.93
N THR A 38 -4.42 -7.48 -5.60
CA THR A 38 -3.26 -8.24 -5.11
C THR A 38 -2.02 -7.35 -4.90
N LEU A 39 -1.78 -6.40 -5.81
CA LEU A 39 -0.66 -5.47 -5.67
C LEU A 39 -0.88 -4.50 -4.50
N TYR A 40 -2.11 -4.01 -4.32
CA TYR A 40 -2.49 -3.19 -3.16
C TYR A 40 -2.22 -3.93 -1.84
N TYR A 41 -2.72 -5.16 -1.70
CA TYR A 41 -2.56 -5.93 -0.46
C TYR A 41 -1.08 -6.23 -0.18
N ARG A 42 -0.30 -6.58 -1.21
CA ARG A 42 1.16 -6.73 -1.05
C ARG A 42 1.82 -5.45 -0.51
N TRP A 43 1.46 -4.27 -1.00
CA TRP A 43 2.03 -3.02 -0.49
C TRP A 43 1.56 -2.70 0.93
N ARG A 44 0.31 -2.99 1.27
CA ARG A 44 -0.22 -2.85 2.63
C ARG A 44 0.53 -3.74 3.60
N ASP A 45 0.70 -5.01 3.25
CA ASP A 45 1.35 -5.99 4.12
C ASP A 45 2.81 -5.60 4.36
N GLN A 46 3.54 -5.23 3.31
CA GLN A 46 4.91 -4.69 3.43
C GLN A 46 4.97 -3.47 4.37
N LEU A 47 4.05 -2.52 4.22
CA LEU A 47 4.03 -1.32 5.07
C LEU A 47 3.81 -1.66 6.55
N LEU A 48 2.91 -2.60 6.84
CA LEU A 48 2.59 -3.01 8.21
C LEU A 48 3.72 -3.83 8.83
N GLU A 49 4.32 -4.75 8.08
CA GLU A 49 5.46 -5.55 8.52
C GLU A 49 6.67 -4.67 8.84
N ASP A 50 7.04 -3.77 7.93
CA ASP A 50 8.17 -2.84 8.11
C ASP A 50 7.90 -1.89 9.28
N GLY A 51 6.68 -1.34 9.37
CA GLY A 51 6.29 -0.43 10.44
C GLY A 51 6.24 -1.11 11.82
N ALA A 52 5.77 -2.36 11.88
CA ALA A 52 5.77 -3.14 13.10
C ALA A 52 7.19 -3.49 13.57
N ALA A 53 8.06 -3.88 12.63
CA ALA A 53 9.46 -4.17 12.93
C ALA A 53 10.18 -2.95 13.52
N GLU A 54 10.00 -1.77 12.91
CA GLU A 54 10.59 -0.53 13.41
C GLU A 54 10.05 -0.16 14.80
N MET A 55 8.74 -0.30 15.02
CA MET A 55 8.14 -0.03 16.33
C MET A 55 8.71 -0.94 17.43
N ILE A 56 8.95 -2.22 17.13
CA ILE A 56 9.53 -3.19 18.08
C ILE A 56 10.97 -2.80 18.46
N LEU A 57 11.76 -2.28 17.53
CA LEU A 57 13.14 -1.85 17.80
C LEU A 57 13.21 -0.62 18.72
N LEU A 58 12.19 0.24 18.71
CA LEU A 58 12.16 1.46 19.53
C LEU A 58 11.74 1.21 20.99
N ILE A 59 11.11 0.08 21.28
CA ILE A 59 10.61 -0.28 22.61
C ILE A 59 11.52 -1.25 23.37
N GLY A 60 12.57 -1.77 22.73
CA GLY A 60 13.58 -2.66 23.32
C GLY A 60 14.84 -1.91 23.72
#